data_AF-A0A2R5L4G9-F1
#
_entry.id   AF-A0A2R5L4G9-F1
#
_cell.length_a   1.000
_cell.length_b   1.000
_cell.length_c   1.000
_cell.angle_alpha   90.00
_cell.angle_beta   90.00
_cell.angle_gamma   90.00
#
_symmetry.space_group_name_H-M   'P 1'
#
loop_
_entity.id
_entity.type
_entity.pdbx_description
1 polymer ?
#
loop_
_entity_poly.entity_id
_entity_poly.type
_entity_poly.pdbx_seq_one_letter_code
_entity_poly.pdbx_strand_id
1 'polypeptide(L)'
;MALSRITARILARNALKSLEIRTFQTSSSQLAKKIQEREENGTTIIEAIYVDSPRKGRVVKTQHSNPGCPLCRLGITNLKYTDVLITSQFMDSKGKLLPQHVTGLCNKQHKQMGLLLYQAQRSGLLHNEERLPRERWQELNNYFGKTKLKIDFGKPLLDINEYLKKPNIQDGPLAVLNRKEPK
;
A
#
# COMPACT_ATOMS: atom_id res chain seq x y z
N MET A 1 -13.50 -69.94 -8.83
CA MET A 1 -13.49 -68.61 -9.49
C MET A 1 -14.39 -67.69 -8.66
N ALA A 2 -13.94 -67.08 -7.57
CA ALA A 2 -13.11 -65.87 -7.51
C ALA A 2 -13.55 -64.81 -8.54
N LEU A 3 -14.35 -63.82 -8.11
CA LEU A 3 -13.93 -62.40 -7.98
C LEU A 3 -15.13 -61.43 -7.87
N SER A 4 -15.01 -60.53 -6.89
CA SER A 4 -15.58 -59.17 -6.81
C SER A 4 -17.06 -58.96 -6.43
N ARG A 5 -17.36 -59.25 -5.16
CA ARG A 5 -18.09 -58.28 -4.34
C ARG A 5 -17.23 -57.02 -4.26
N ILE A 6 -17.51 -55.93 -4.98
CA ILE A 6 -17.12 -54.52 -4.71
C ILE A 6 -17.59 -53.71 -5.93
N THR A 7 -18.75 -53.06 -5.85
CA THR A 7 -19.04 -51.81 -6.61
C THR A 7 -20.22 -51.01 -6.02
N ALA A 8 -20.95 -51.53 -5.02
CA ALA A 8 -22.05 -50.79 -4.39
C ALA A 8 -21.63 -49.82 -3.25
N ARG A 9 -20.44 -49.18 -3.32
CA ARG A 9 -19.93 -48.31 -2.23
C ARG A 9 -19.17 -47.04 -2.67
N ILE A 10 -19.33 -46.56 -3.90
CA ILE A 10 -18.61 -45.34 -4.37
C ILE A 10 -19.55 -44.15 -4.66
N LEU A 11 -20.86 -44.24 -4.38
CA LEU A 11 -21.79 -43.12 -4.62
C LEU A 11 -22.34 -42.43 -3.35
N ALA A 12 -21.88 -42.77 -2.15
CA ALA A 12 -22.50 -42.24 -0.92
C ALA A 12 -21.52 -41.96 0.22
N ARG A 13 -20.40 -41.26 -0.03
CA ARG A 13 -19.51 -40.83 1.07
C ARG A 13 -19.00 -39.40 1.07
N ASN A 14 -19.27 -38.60 0.04
CA ASN A 14 -18.83 -37.19 0.04
C ASN A 14 -19.97 -36.17 0.17
N ALA A 15 -21.18 -36.62 0.53
CA ALA A 15 -22.35 -35.74 0.70
C ALA A 15 -22.53 -35.19 2.13
N LEU A 16 -21.71 -35.58 3.11
CA LEU A 16 -21.87 -35.16 4.51
C LEU A 16 -20.51 -34.92 5.18
N LYS A 17 -19.77 -33.94 4.67
CA LYS A 17 -18.95 -33.07 5.50
C LYS A 17 -19.18 -31.65 5.02
N SER A 18 -20.38 -31.15 5.30
CA SER A 18 -20.51 -29.75 5.71
C SER A 18 -19.48 -29.54 6.82
N LEU A 19 -18.28 -29.12 6.42
CA LEU A 19 -17.39 -28.46 7.34
C LEU A 19 -18.16 -27.22 7.76
N GLU A 20 -18.88 -27.35 8.87
CA GLU A 20 -19.26 -26.24 9.71
C GLU A 20 -17.95 -25.54 10.06
N ILE A 21 -17.49 -24.68 9.15
CA ILE A 21 -16.59 -23.60 9.47
C ILE A 21 -17.46 -22.74 10.39
N ARG A 22 -17.40 -23.02 11.70
CA ARG A 22 -18.02 -22.17 12.70
C ARG A 22 -17.39 -20.80 12.52
N THR A 23 -18.11 -19.93 11.83
CA THR A 23 -17.76 -18.53 11.71
C THR A 23 -17.87 -17.95 13.12
N PHE A 24 -16.77 -17.47 13.69
CA PHE A 24 -16.72 -16.82 15.01
C PHE A 24 -17.54 -15.51 15.10
N GLN A 25 -18.35 -15.19 14.10
CA GLN A 25 -19.11 -13.95 14.01
C GLN A 25 -20.60 -14.26 14.19
N THR A 26 -21.17 -13.69 15.25
CA THR A 26 -22.62 -13.72 15.52
C THR A 26 -23.37 -12.63 14.75
N SER A 27 -22.65 -11.71 14.10
CA SER A 27 -23.20 -10.57 13.36
C SER A 27 -22.71 -10.54 11.91
N SER A 28 -23.51 -9.91 11.03
CA SER A 28 -23.13 -9.67 9.64
C SER A 28 -21.92 -8.75 9.53
N SER A 29 -21.01 -9.00 8.58
CA SER A 29 -19.87 -8.12 8.32
C SER A 29 -20.36 -6.72 7.89
N GLN A 30 -20.20 -5.75 8.78
CA GLN A 30 -20.46 -4.35 8.45
C GLN A 30 -19.23 -3.81 7.70
N LEU A 31 -19.40 -3.49 6.42
CA LEU A 31 -18.37 -2.86 5.56
C LEU A 31 -18.12 -1.39 5.98
N ALA A 32 -17.95 -1.15 7.28
CA ALA A 32 -17.71 0.16 7.84
C ALA A 32 -16.30 0.63 7.51
N LYS A 33 -16.17 1.93 7.26
CA LYS A 33 -14.93 2.51 6.74
C LYS A 33 -14.02 3.06 7.85
N LYS A 34 -14.60 3.44 8.99
CA LYS A 34 -13.85 3.99 10.13
C LYS A 34 -14.35 3.35 11.42
N ILE A 35 -13.42 2.86 12.21
CA ILE A 35 -13.65 2.41 13.59
C ILE A 35 -13.30 3.60 14.49
N GLN A 36 -14.19 3.95 15.41
CA GLN A 36 -13.96 4.97 16.43
C GLN A 36 -14.03 4.33 17.81
N GLU A 37 -13.08 4.70 18.65
CA GLU A 37 -13.00 4.27 20.04
C GLU A 37 -13.28 5.47 20.93
N ARG A 38 -14.15 5.28 21.92
CA ARG A 38 -14.50 6.28 22.91
C ARG A 38 -14.51 5.64 24.29
N GLU A 39 -13.90 6.30 25.27
CA GLU A 39 -13.96 5.89 26.66
C GLU A 39 -14.93 6.78 27.43
N GLU A 40 -16.00 6.21 27.96
CA GLU A 40 -16.97 6.90 28.82
C GLU A 40 -17.09 6.15 30.14
N ASN A 41 -16.84 6.83 31.27
CA ASN A 41 -17.01 6.30 32.63
C ASN A 41 -16.37 4.92 32.89
N GLY A 42 -15.17 4.68 32.33
CA GLY A 42 -14.47 3.40 32.48
C GLY A 42 -14.97 2.28 31.55
N THR A 43 -15.84 2.59 30.59
CA THR A 43 -16.26 1.67 29.52
C THR A 43 -15.72 2.12 28.17
N THR A 44 -15.09 1.20 27.43
CA THR A 44 -14.58 1.44 26.08
C THR A 44 -15.65 1.07 25.05
N ILE A 45 -16.21 2.07 24.38
CA ILE A 45 -17.22 1.94 23.33
C ILE A 45 -16.51 1.97 21.97
N ILE A 46 -16.65 0.89 21.20
CA ILE A 46 -16.07 0.76 19.86
C ILE A 46 -17.20 0.84 18.83
N GLU A 47 -17.24 1.93 18.07
CA GLU A 47 -18.29 2.20 17.08
C GLU A 47 -17.77 2.09 15.65
N ALA A 48 -18.58 1.47 14.79
CA ALA A 48 -18.31 1.36 13.36
C ALA A 48 -19.10 2.44 12.61
N ILE A 49 -18.40 3.43 12.04
CA ILE A 49 -19.02 4.57 11.34
C ILE A 49 -18.81 4.46 9.83
N TYR A 50 -19.92 4.61 9.10
CA TYR A 50 -19.90 4.74 7.64
C TYR A 50 -19.44 6.14 7.25
N VAL A 51 -18.26 6.22 6.63
CA VAL A 51 -17.69 7.47 6.13
C VAL A 51 -17.71 7.42 4.61
N ASP A 52 -18.33 8.43 3.98
CA ASP A 52 -18.31 8.55 2.53
C ASP A 52 -16.89 8.76 1.98
N SER A 53 -16.68 8.46 0.70
CA SER A 53 -15.39 8.79 0.05
C SER A 53 -15.29 10.30 -0.18
N PRO A 54 -14.16 10.95 0.14
CA PRO A 54 -13.94 12.36 -0.21
C PRO A 54 -13.93 12.59 -1.73
N ARG A 55 -13.77 11.52 -2.52
CA ARG A 55 -13.79 11.54 -3.99
C ARG A 55 -15.16 11.23 -4.59
N LYS A 56 -16.20 11.04 -3.76
CA LYS A 56 -17.58 10.81 -4.23
C LYS A 56 -17.99 11.98 -5.14
N GLY A 57 -18.53 11.67 -6.31
CA GLY A 57 -18.89 12.67 -7.33
C GLY A 57 -17.74 13.21 -8.20
N ARG A 58 -16.47 13.02 -7.82
CA ARG A 58 -15.28 13.40 -8.62
C ARG A 58 -14.66 12.23 -9.38
N VAL A 59 -15.34 11.08 -9.40
CA VAL A 59 -14.88 9.89 -10.11
C VAL A 59 -15.07 10.08 -11.61
N VAL A 60 -14.04 9.74 -12.39
CA VAL A 60 -14.08 9.83 -13.85
C VAL A 60 -15.17 8.91 -14.38
N LYS A 61 -16.14 9.49 -15.10
CA LYS A 61 -17.17 8.73 -15.82
C LYS A 61 -16.59 8.26 -17.14
N THR A 62 -16.48 6.94 -17.32
CA THR A 62 -16.01 6.35 -18.58
C THR A 62 -17.17 6.21 -19.54
N GLN A 63 -17.02 6.73 -20.77
CA GLN A 63 -18.05 6.60 -21.82
C GLN A 63 -18.25 5.15 -22.27
N HIS A 64 -17.21 4.32 -22.17
CA HIS A 64 -17.24 2.91 -22.57
C HIS A 64 -17.18 1.98 -21.36
N SER A 65 -18.08 0.99 -21.36
CA SER A 65 -18.13 -0.13 -20.41
C SER A 65 -17.07 -1.19 -20.74
N ASN A 66 -15.80 -0.80 -20.87
CA ASN A 66 -14.75 -1.80 -21.05
C ASN A 66 -14.53 -2.54 -19.71
N PRO A 67 -14.61 -3.89 -19.66
CA PRO A 67 -14.49 -4.68 -18.43
C PRO A 67 -13.06 -4.69 -17.86
N GLY A 68 -12.15 -3.91 -18.45
CA GLY A 68 -10.78 -3.76 -17.98
C GLY A 68 -10.69 -3.09 -16.61
N CYS A 69 -9.50 -3.21 -16.04
CA CYS A 69 -9.11 -2.58 -14.80
C CYS A 69 -9.22 -1.03 -14.87
N PRO A 70 -9.29 -0.30 -13.75
CA PRO A 70 -9.49 1.15 -13.75
C PRO A 70 -8.53 1.94 -14.65
N LEU A 71 -7.21 1.66 -14.62
CA LEU A 71 -6.25 2.37 -15.47
C LEU A 71 -6.29 1.87 -16.93
N CYS A 72 -6.51 0.56 -17.14
CA CYS A 72 -6.68 -0.04 -18.47
C CYS A 72 -7.85 0.62 -19.22
N ARG A 73 -8.98 0.80 -18.52
CA ARG A 73 -10.21 1.40 -19.05
C ARG A 73 -10.01 2.85 -19.45
N LEU A 74 -9.15 3.57 -18.74
CA LEU A 74 -8.77 4.95 -19.02
C LEU A 74 -7.65 5.07 -20.08
N GLY A 75 -7.12 3.95 -20.59
CA GLY A 75 -6.01 3.97 -21.55
C GLY A 75 -4.67 4.44 -20.98
N ILE A 76 -4.53 4.47 -19.65
CA ILE A 76 -3.31 4.94 -18.97
C ILE A 76 -2.31 3.79 -18.92
N THR A 77 -1.32 3.83 -19.80
CA THR A 77 -0.29 2.77 -19.94
C THR A 77 1.09 3.19 -19.44
N ASN A 78 1.43 4.47 -19.55
CA ASN A 78 2.79 4.98 -19.33
C ASN A 78 2.90 5.85 -18.06
N LEU A 79 2.62 5.27 -16.89
CA LEU A 79 2.79 5.95 -15.62
C LEU A 79 4.26 6.07 -15.19
N LYS A 80 4.62 7.24 -14.69
CA LYS A 80 5.91 7.52 -14.04
C LYS A 80 5.71 7.67 -12.53
N TYR A 81 6.79 7.52 -11.77
CA TYR A 81 6.74 7.68 -10.30
C TYR A 81 6.51 9.14 -9.89
N THR A 82 6.73 10.07 -10.81
CA THR A 82 6.42 11.50 -10.68
C THR A 82 4.92 11.78 -10.73
N ASP A 83 4.10 10.84 -11.20
CA ASP A 83 2.65 11.00 -11.33
C ASP A 83 1.97 10.73 -9.98
N VAL A 84 2.27 11.60 -9.02
CA VAL A 84 1.89 11.47 -7.61
C VAL A 84 0.37 11.50 -7.44
N LEU A 85 -0.34 12.29 -8.25
CA LEU A 85 -1.80 12.42 -8.17
C LEU A 85 -2.54 11.13 -8.54
N ILE A 86 -1.95 10.28 -9.38
CA ILE A 86 -2.51 8.97 -9.74
C ILE A 86 -2.03 7.93 -8.72
N THR A 87 -0.75 7.94 -8.38
CA THR A 87 -0.14 6.98 -7.45
C THR A 87 -0.76 7.06 -6.04
N SER A 88 -1.03 8.27 -5.55
CA SER A 88 -1.71 8.53 -4.27
C SER A 88 -3.15 8.01 -4.20
N GLN A 89 -3.75 7.64 -5.33
CA GLN A 89 -5.11 7.09 -5.32
C GLN A 89 -5.15 5.63 -4.86
N PHE A 90 -4.05 4.91 -5.03
CA PHE A 90 -3.93 3.47 -4.74
C PHE A 90 -3.17 3.19 -3.44
N MET A 91 -2.90 4.22 -2.64
CA MET A 91 -2.26 4.06 -1.33
C MET A 91 -3.23 4.38 -0.19
N ASP A 92 -2.90 3.82 0.96
CA ASP A 92 -3.51 4.11 2.25
C ASP A 92 -2.91 5.39 2.89
N SER A 93 -3.52 5.89 3.96
CA SER A 93 -3.02 7.07 4.70
C SER A 93 -1.58 6.89 5.20
N LYS A 94 -1.21 5.65 5.54
CA LYS A 94 0.14 5.28 6.01
C LYS A 94 1.19 5.26 4.89
N GLY A 95 0.78 5.41 3.63
CA GLY A 95 1.64 5.28 2.46
C GLY A 95 1.84 3.83 1.98
N LYS A 96 1.04 2.86 2.43
CA LYS A 96 1.08 1.49 1.90
C LYS A 96 0.20 1.34 0.66
N LEU A 97 0.58 0.46 -0.26
CA LEU A 97 -0.28 0.12 -1.39
C LEU A 97 -1.53 -0.62 -0.90
N LEU A 98 -2.71 -0.21 -1.38
CA LEU A 98 -3.95 -0.92 -1.11
C LEU A 98 -3.95 -2.32 -1.75
N PRO A 99 -4.60 -3.33 -1.14
CA PRO A 99 -4.66 -4.67 -1.70
C PRO A 99 -5.27 -4.71 -3.11
N GLN A 100 -4.82 -5.67 -3.92
CA GLN A 100 -5.27 -5.77 -5.31
C GLN A 100 -6.79 -5.94 -5.45
N HIS A 101 -7.41 -6.78 -4.63
CA HIS A 101 -8.87 -7.02 -4.67
C HIS A 101 -9.69 -5.76 -4.32
N VAL A 102 -9.11 -4.82 -3.57
CA VAL A 102 -9.73 -3.52 -3.25
C VAL A 102 -9.53 -2.53 -4.40
N THR A 103 -8.32 -2.48 -4.97
CA THR A 103 -7.99 -1.53 -6.05
C THR A 103 -8.60 -1.89 -7.40
N GLY A 104 -8.91 -3.17 -7.64
CA GLY A 104 -9.45 -3.65 -8.92
C GLY A 104 -8.44 -3.60 -10.09
N LEU A 105 -7.15 -3.45 -9.79
CA LEU A 105 -6.09 -3.44 -10.80
C LEU A 105 -5.80 -4.86 -11.30
N CYS A 106 -5.40 -4.98 -12.58
CA CYS A 106 -4.88 -6.24 -13.09
C CYS A 106 -3.50 -6.55 -12.49
N ASN A 107 -3.09 -7.82 -12.47
CA ASN A 107 -1.82 -8.26 -11.85
C ASN A 107 -0.61 -7.45 -12.36
N LYS A 108 -0.57 -7.17 -13.66
CA LYS A 108 0.52 -6.41 -14.30
C LYS A 108 0.60 -4.98 -13.77
N GLN A 109 -0.53 -4.29 -13.74
CA GLN A 109 -0.56 -2.91 -13.27
C GLN A 109 -0.40 -2.81 -11.76
N HIS A 110 -0.94 -3.74 -10.98
CA HIS A 110 -0.76 -3.74 -9.53
C HIS A 110 0.74 -3.84 -9.15
N LYS A 111 1.48 -4.74 -9.81
CA LYS A 111 2.94 -4.84 -9.68
C LYS A 111 3.65 -3.55 -10.09
N GLN A 112 3.27 -2.96 -11.22
CA GLN A 112 3.82 -1.70 -11.70
C GLN A 112 3.57 -0.56 -10.70
N MET A 113 2.36 -0.44 -10.17
CA MET A 113 1.99 0.56 -9.17
C MET A 113 2.81 0.42 -7.89
N GLY A 114 3.08 -0.81 -7.43
CA GLY A 114 3.98 -1.06 -6.31
C GLY A 114 5.40 -0.54 -6.56
N LEU A 115 5.95 -0.76 -7.76
CA LEU A 115 7.27 -0.25 -8.14
C LEU A 115 7.29 1.28 -8.20
N LEU A 116 6.28 1.90 -8.82
CA LEU A 116 6.17 3.36 -8.92
C LEU A 116 6.03 4.01 -7.55
N LEU A 117 5.23 3.41 -6.66
CA LEU A 117 5.08 3.86 -5.28
C LEU A 117 6.41 3.78 -4.53
N TYR A 118 7.13 2.66 -4.65
CA TYR A 118 8.45 2.49 -4.05
C TYR A 118 9.44 3.57 -4.51
N GLN A 119 9.44 3.86 -5.81
CA GLN A 119 10.27 4.91 -6.39
C GLN A 119 9.90 6.29 -5.86
N ALA A 120 8.61 6.64 -5.89
CA ALA A 120 8.12 7.94 -5.43
C ALA A 120 8.44 8.18 -3.95
N GLN A 121 8.27 7.17 -3.11
CA GLN A 121 8.62 7.25 -1.68
C GLN A 121 10.11 7.44 -1.47
N ARG A 122 10.93 6.70 -2.22
CA ARG A 122 12.39 6.80 -2.07
C ARG A 122 12.94 8.10 -2.62
N SER A 123 12.24 8.74 -3.55
CA SER A 123 12.50 10.10 -4.03
C SER A 123 11.88 11.20 -3.17
N GLY A 124 11.21 10.88 -2.06
CA GLY A 124 10.60 11.87 -1.17
C GLY A 124 9.34 12.55 -1.72
N LEU A 125 8.75 12.05 -2.81
CA LEU A 125 7.53 12.61 -3.40
C LEU A 125 6.27 12.19 -2.66
N LEU A 126 6.32 11.05 -1.97
CA LEU A 126 5.20 10.43 -1.28
C LEU A 126 5.64 9.98 0.12
N HIS A 127 4.78 10.23 1.11
CA HIS A 127 5.02 9.84 2.49
C HIS A 127 4.88 8.33 2.69
N ASN A 128 5.61 7.79 3.67
CA ASN A 128 5.49 6.42 4.17
C ASN A 128 5.84 6.41 5.66
N GLU A 129 4.86 6.11 6.52
CA GLU A 129 5.01 6.13 7.98
C GLU A 129 6.07 5.14 8.47
N GLU A 130 6.17 3.97 7.84
CA GLU A 130 7.10 2.92 8.26
C GLU A 130 8.53 3.17 7.81
N ARG A 131 8.71 4.07 6.84
CA ARG A 131 10.01 4.32 6.20
C ARG A 131 10.64 5.60 6.72
N LEU A 132 10.69 5.76 8.03
CA LEU A 132 11.60 6.72 8.63
C LEU A 132 13.05 6.29 8.30
N PRO A 133 13.91 7.22 7.85
CA PRO A 133 15.29 6.89 7.51
C PRO A 133 16.00 6.38 8.77
N ARG A 134 16.53 5.15 8.70
CA ARG A 134 17.31 4.57 9.80
C ARG A 134 18.76 5.05 9.78
N GLU A 135 19.22 5.51 8.62
CA GLU A 135 20.61 5.88 8.35
C GLU A 135 20.66 7.17 7.53
N ARG A 136 21.67 8.01 7.76
CA ARG A 136 21.77 9.37 7.17
C ARG A 136 21.78 9.39 5.64
N TRP A 137 22.37 8.39 5.00
CA TRP A 137 22.38 8.29 3.54
C TRP A 137 20.96 8.07 2.96
N GLN A 138 20.01 7.61 3.77
CA GLN A 138 18.61 7.44 3.38
C GLN A 138 17.85 8.77 3.34
N GLU A 139 18.37 9.82 3.98
CA GLU A 139 17.84 11.20 3.95
C GLU A 139 18.28 11.97 2.70
N LEU A 140 19.31 11.49 2.01
CA LEU A 140 19.81 12.14 0.81
C LEU A 140 18.78 12.07 -0.32
N ASN A 141 18.74 13.14 -1.12
CA ASN A 141 17.89 13.22 -2.30
C ASN A 141 18.25 12.09 -3.28
N ASN A 142 17.33 11.13 -3.43
CA ASN A 142 17.49 10.02 -4.36
C ASN A 142 16.58 10.23 -5.58
N TYR A 143 17.14 10.26 -6.78
CA TYR A 143 16.36 10.33 -8.01
C TYR A 143 16.57 9.07 -8.83
N PHE A 144 15.47 8.39 -9.20
CA PHE A 144 15.56 7.27 -10.14
C PHE A 144 15.68 7.83 -11.55
N GLY A 145 16.89 7.79 -12.10
CA GLY A 145 17.11 7.91 -13.54
C GLY A 145 16.71 6.61 -14.25
N LYS A 146 16.17 6.70 -15.46
CA LYS A 146 16.05 5.53 -16.35
C LYS A 146 17.40 5.28 -17.01
N THR A 147 18.29 4.52 -16.38
CA THR A 147 19.45 3.96 -17.08
C THR A 147 19.01 2.77 -17.93
N LYS A 148 19.57 2.65 -19.15
CA LYS A 148 19.11 1.69 -20.18
C LYS A 148 19.17 0.20 -19.79
N LEU A 149 19.76 -0.16 -18.64
CA LEU A 149 20.18 -1.55 -18.37
C LEU A 149 19.76 -2.11 -16.99
N LYS A 150 19.38 -1.29 -16.00
CA LYS A 150 18.88 -1.70 -14.66
C LYS A 150 18.39 -0.47 -13.88
N ILE A 151 17.45 -0.64 -12.95
CA ILE A 151 17.07 0.40 -11.97
C ILE A 151 18.06 0.31 -10.80
N ASP A 152 19.26 0.84 -10.99
CA ASP A 152 20.29 0.92 -9.93
C ASP A 152 20.64 2.39 -9.66
N PHE A 153 21.05 2.71 -8.43
CA PHE A 153 21.40 4.08 -7.99
C PHE A 153 22.67 4.66 -8.66
N GLY A 154 23.28 3.95 -9.61
CA GLY A 154 24.64 4.22 -10.06
C GLY A 154 25.65 3.97 -8.92
N LYS A 155 26.94 4.00 -9.23
CA LYS A 155 27.97 4.08 -8.17
C LYS A 155 27.92 5.53 -7.64
N PRO A 156 27.84 5.77 -6.33
CA PRO A 156 27.87 7.12 -5.80
C PRO A 156 29.19 7.81 -6.20
N LEU A 157 29.12 9.08 -6.60
CA LEU A 157 30.30 9.93 -6.87
C LEU A 157 31.03 10.36 -5.58
N LEU A 158 30.58 9.86 -4.43
CA LEU A 158 30.93 10.29 -3.10
C LEU A 158 31.42 9.08 -2.31
N ASP A 159 32.52 9.23 -1.58
CA ASP A 159 33.08 8.15 -0.77
C ASP A 159 32.18 7.89 0.45
N ILE A 160 31.56 6.72 0.49
CA ILE A 160 30.51 6.36 1.46
C ILE A 160 31.05 6.48 2.90
N ASN A 161 32.33 6.20 3.12
CA ASN A 161 32.95 6.25 4.44
C ASN A 161 33.07 7.69 4.98
N GLU A 162 33.29 8.67 4.11
CA GLU A 162 33.34 10.08 4.48
C GLU A 162 31.95 10.62 4.85
N TYR A 163 30.93 10.21 4.08
CA TYR A 163 29.53 10.60 4.27
C TYR A 163 28.82 9.94 5.47
N LEU A 164 29.24 8.72 5.85
CA LEU A 164 28.71 8.00 7.01
C LEU A 164 29.23 8.53 8.35
N LYS A 165 30.23 9.42 8.37
CA LYS A 165 30.61 10.14 9.59
C LYS A 165 29.41 10.98 10.05
N LYS A 166 28.92 10.73 11.27
CA LYS A 166 27.89 11.58 11.89
C LYS A 166 28.47 12.99 12.04
N PRO A 167 27.75 14.04 11.63
CA PRO A 167 28.16 15.40 11.91
C PRO A 167 27.92 15.67 13.39
N ASN A 168 28.62 16.65 13.98
CA ASN A 168 28.29 17.06 15.33
C ASN A 168 26.85 17.59 15.36
N ILE A 169 26.13 17.33 16.46
CA ILE A 169 24.71 17.71 16.64
C ILE A 169 24.48 19.22 16.41
N GLN A 170 25.54 20.03 16.53
CA GLN A 170 25.56 21.48 16.33
C GLN A 170 25.43 21.92 14.85
N ASP A 171 25.71 21.02 13.90
CA ASP A 171 25.82 21.34 12.46
C ASP A 171 24.56 21.01 11.64
N GLY A 172 23.52 20.47 12.28
CA GLY A 172 22.30 20.01 11.61
C GLY A 172 21.28 21.14 11.32
N PRO A 173 20.39 20.98 10.32
CA PRO A 173 19.37 21.98 9.99
C PRO A 173 18.36 22.25 11.13
N LEU A 174 18.13 21.27 12.02
CA LEU A 174 17.35 21.45 13.26
C LEU A 174 18.06 22.33 14.32
N ALA A 175 19.38 22.47 14.26
CA ALA A 175 20.15 23.35 15.15
C ALA A 175 20.01 24.83 14.76
N VAL A 176 19.67 25.13 13.51
CA VAL A 176 19.39 26.50 13.04
C VAL A 176 18.11 27.04 13.67
N LEU A 177 17.10 26.19 13.88
CA LEU A 177 15.80 26.57 14.45
C LEU A 177 15.84 26.86 15.97
N ASN A 178 16.88 26.38 16.67
CA ASN A 178 17.04 26.54 18.12
C ASN A 178 18.03 27.66 18.51
N ARG A 179 18.60 28.39 17.55
CA ARG A 179 19.35 29.61 17.85
C ARG A 179 18.35 30.70 18.24
N LYS A 180 18.18 30.93 19.56
CA LYS A 180 17.52 32.16 20.03
C LYS A 180 18.30 33.34 19.47
N GLU A 181 17.64 34.19 18.70
CA GLU A 181 18.23 35.45 18.25
C GLU A 181 18.65 36.26 19.50
N PRO A 182 19.89 36.78 19.55
CA PRO A 182 20.33 37.60 20.66
C PRO A 182 19.51 38.90 20.68
N LYS A 183 19.01 39.27 21.86
CA LYS A 183 18.40 40.58 22.14
C LYS A 183 19.43 41.70 22.07
#